data_AF-A0A934ADT4-F1
#
_entry.id   AF-A0A934ADT4-F1
#
_cell.length_a   1.000
_cell.length_b   1.000
_cell.length_c   1.000
_cell.angle_alpha   90.00
_cell.angle_beta   90.00
_cell.angle_gamma   90.00
#
_symmetry.space_group_name_H-M   'P 1'
#
loop_
_entity.id
_entity.type
_entity.pdbx_description
1 polymer ?
#
loop_
_entity_poly.entity_id
_entity_poly.type
_entity_poly.pdbx_seq_one_letter_code
_entity_poly.pdbx_strand_id
1 'polypeptide(L)'
;MKFKAIKKETVMLQKNMAESRIPSEIRIDPLTGRTARICHFMKLQWQKPDFDALVAGTDAWCPFCADRVLDVTPCFPADLIPEGRMQKDDMVIFPNIAPYDSIGAVATFGSRHFIPMTAFEPGHMASAFGFAQDFFKRVESTGHPESVYHIINWNYMPPAGSSLIHPHLQVFSTSSAPNLMRQELEASKNYQDSRGSNFWEDLVDAEKKSNKRYLGKIGRTHWMTAFAPMGVAGACWLFWKMSGVRWISAGRIFWTSPPVLQKSLPNTTR
;
A
#
# COMPACT_ATOMS: atom_id res chain seq x y z
N MET A 1 6.08 -18.25 15.85
CA MET A 1 6.49 -16.84 16.00
C MET A 1 6.07 -16.28 17.37
N LYS A 2 6.82 -15.35 17.98
CA LYS A 2 6.47 -14.71 19.27
C LYS A 2 6.32 -13.20 19.10
N PHE A 3 5.12 -12.68 19.35
CA PHE A 3 4.85 -11.24 19.38
C PHE A 3 5.30 -10.64 20.72
N LYS A 4 6.25 -9.70 20.68
CA LYS A 4 6.80 -9.07 21.88
C LYS A 4 6.19 -7.68 22.09
N ALA A 5 5.55 -7.48 23.24
CA ALA A 5 5.02 -6.19 23.67
C ALA A 5 5.54 -5.88 25.09
N ILE A 6 6.08 -4.67 25.28
CA ILE A 6 6.48 -4.14 26.57
C ILE A 6 5.35 -3.24 27.06
N LYS A 7 4.65 -3.67 28.11
CA LYS A 7 3.60 -2.87 28.74
C LYS A 7 4.22 -1.71 29.51
N LYS A 8 3.61 -0.53 29.37
CA LYS A 8 3.99 0.71 30.04
C LYS A 8 2.73 1.37 30.59
N GLU A 9 2.91 2.20 31.61
CA GLU A 9 1.82 2.97 32.21
C GLU A 9 2.35 4.36 32.53
N THR A 10 1.58 5.38 32.16
CA THR A 10 1.82 6.75 32.60
C THR A 10 0.84 7.07 33.71
N VAL A 11 1.36 7.49 34.87
CA VAL A 11 0.57 7.99 35.99
C VAL A 11 0.62 9.52 35.94
N MET A 12 -0.54 10.17 35.93
CA MET A 12 -0.68 11.63 35.90
C MET A 12 -1.78 12.10 36.84
N LEU A 13 -1.71 13.34 37.31
CA LEU A 13 -2.80 13.96 38.06
C LEU A 13 -3.70 14.75 37.09
N GLN A 14 -5.01 14.59 37.21
CA GLN A 14 -5.99 15.42 36.52
C GLN A 14 -6.10 16.79 37.20
N LYS A 15 -6.85 17.72 36.59
CA LYS A 15 -7.05 19.08 37.13
C LYS A 15 -7.61 19.11 38.56
N ASN A 16 -8.37 18.09 38.95
CA ASN A 16 -8.91 17.91 40.29
C ASN A 16 -7.97 17.15 41.23
N MET A 17 -6.69 16.98 40.86
CA MET A 17 -5.69 16.18 41.57
C MET A 17 -6.02 14.69 41.70
N ALA A 18 -7.02 14.19 40.96
CA ALA A 18 -7.29 12.76 40.89
C ALA A 18 -6.23 12.06 40.04
N GLU A 19 -5.73 10.94 40.53
CA GLU A 19 -4.79 10.11 39.80
C GLU A 19 -5.46 9.48 38.57
N SER A 20 -4.77 9.54 37.43
CA SER A 20 -5.16 8.94 36.17
C SER A 20 -4.02 8.07 35.66
N ARG A 21 -4.35 6.84 35.27
CA ARG A 21 -3.41 5.85 34.73
C ARG A 21 -3.75 5.56 33.28
N ILE A 22 -2.81 5.83 32.38
CA ILE A 22 -2.99 5.61 30.94
C ILE A 22 -2.07 4.47 30.49
N PRO A 23 -2.63 3.33 30.05
CA PRO A 23 -1.83 2.22 29.54
C PRO A 23 -1.28 2.53 28.14
N SER A 24 -0.02 2.17 27.94
CA SER A 24 0.64 2.19 26.63
C SER A 24 1.46 0.93 26.45
N GLU A 25 1.89 0.66 25.22
CA GLU A 25 2.79 -0.46 24.95
C GLU A 25 3.80 -0.11 23.86
N ILE A 26 4.96 -0.75 23.96
CA ILE A 26 5.98 -0.74 22.91
C ILE A 26 5.97 -2.13 22.29
N ARG A 27 5.48 -2.24 21.06
CA ARG A 27 5.48 -3.48 20.29
C ARG A 27 6.71 -3.55 19.42
N ILE A 28 7.28 -4.74 19.30
CA ILE A 28 8.47 -5.00 18.48
C ILE A 28 8.03 -5.80 17.25
N ASP A 29 8.31 -5.25 16.06
CA ASP A 29 8.07 -5.93 14.80
C ASP A 29 8.88 -7.23 14.74
N PRO A 30 8.24 -8.40 14.51
CA PRO A 30 8.92 -9.68 14.62
C PRO A 30 9.86 -9.98 13.45
N LEU A 31 9.80 -9.22 12.35
CA LEU A 31 10.73 -9.34 11.22
C LEU A 31 11.93 -8.42 11.42
N THR A 32 11.66 -7.13 11.51
CA THR A 32 12.67 -6.06 11.42
C THR A 32 13.23 -5.64 12.78
N GLY A 33 12.57 -6.02 13.89
CA GLY A 33 12.94 -5.57 15.23
C GLY A 33 12.60 -4.10 15.52
N ARG A 34 12.01 -3.37 14.56
CA ARG A 34 11.55 -1.99 14.75
C ARG A 34 10.50 -1.93 15.85
N THR A 35 10.41 -0.78 16.52
CA THR A 35 9.43 -0.59 17.59
C THR A 35 8.29 0.32 17.16
N ALA A 36 7.09 0.02 17.65
CA ALA A 36 5.91 0.86 17.51
C ALA A 36 5.34 1.16 18.90
N ARG A 37 4.99 2.43 19.15
CA ARG A 37 4.31 2.85 20.38
C ARG A 37 2.81 2.81 20.15
N ILE A 38 2.09 2.05 20.96
CA ILE A 38 0.63 2.01 20.91
C ILE A 38 0.10 2.81 22.08
N CYS A 39 -0.63 3.85 21.73
CA CYS A 39 -1.15 4.87 22.62
C CYS A 39 -2.66 4.77 22.67
N HIS A 40 -3.24 4.41 23.82
CA HIS A 40 -4.68 4.17 23.96
C HIS A 40 -5.49 5.42 24.36
N PHE A 41 -4.93 6.61 24.20
CA PHE A 41 -5.49 7.83 24.82
C PHE A 41 -6.28 8.75 23.90
N MET A 42 -6.32 8.51 22.59
CA MET A 42 -7.01 9.39 21.65
C MET A 42 -7.89 8.60 20.68
N LYS A 43 -9.18 8.97 20.61
CA LYS A 43 -10.03 8.60 19.48
C LYS A 43 -9.65 9.49 18.31
N LEU A 44 -9.10 8.90 17.25
CA LEU A 44 -8.84 9.60 16.01
C LEU A 44 -10.19 9.96 15.36
N GLN A 45 -10.49 11.25 15.28
CA GLN A 45 -11.62 11.76 14.52
C GLN A 45 -11.11 12.61 13.37
N TRP A 46 -11.39 12.16 12.16
CA TRP A 46 -10.96 12.85 10.96
C TRP A 46 -12.19 13.38 10.26
N GLN A 47 -12.15 14.64 9.87
CA GLN A 47 -13.19 15.22 9.04
C GLN A 47 -13.03 14.67 7.63
N LYS A 48 -14.10 14.09 7.11
CA LYS A 48 -14.13 13.65 5.71
C LYS A 48 -13.97 14.89 4.83
N PRO A 49 -12.95 14.94 3.95
CA PRO A 49 -12.82 16.04 3.00
C PRO A 49 -14.04 16.14 2.09
N ASP A 50 -14.36 17.36 1.68
CA ASP A 50 -15.34 17.59 0.61
C ASP A 50 -14.71 17.17 -0.73
N PHE A 51 -15.07 15.97 -1.19
CA PHE A 51 -14.53 15.46 -2.45
C PHE A 51 -15.07 16.21 -3.66
N ASP A 52 -16.30 16.70 -3.61
CA ASP A 52 -16.89 17.42 -4.74
C ASP A 52 -16.13 18.74 -4.95
N ALA A 53 -15.84 19.45 -3.86
CA ALA A 53 -15.01 20.65 -3.90
C ALA A 53 -13.56 20.37 -4.37
N LEU A 54 -12.97 19.24 -3.99
CA LEU A 54 -11.62 18.86 -4.42
C LEU A 54 -11.53 18.47 -5.90
N VAL A 55 -12.62 17.94 -6.46
CA VAL A 55 -12.67 17.42 -7.84
C VAL A 55 -13.10 18.51 -8.82
N ALA A 56 -14.01 19.40 -8.41
CA ALA A 56 -14.62 20.41 -9.27
C ALA A 56 -13.60 21.22 -10.09
N GLY A 57 -13.73 21.16 -11.42
CA GLY A 57 -12.92 21.92 -12.38
C GLY A 57 -11.47 21.44 -12.55
N THR A 58 -11.07 20.33 -11.92
CA THR A 58 -9.69 19.82 -12.03
C THR A 58 -9.45 18.99 -13.30
N ASP A 59 -10.51 18.48 -13.92
CA ASP A 59 -10.50 17.79 -15.22
C ASP A 59 -10.07 18.71 -16.37
N ALA A 60 -10.47 19.98 -16.30
CA ALA A 60 -10.18 21.00 -17.32
C ALA A 60 -8.69 21.13 -17.63
N TRP A 61 -7.81 20.92 -16.65
CA TRP A 61 -6.35 21.03 -16.80
C TRP A 61 -5.58 19.73 -16.50
N CYS A 62 -6.26 18.65 -16.12
CA CYS A 62 -5.60 17.40 -15.78
C CYS A 62 -4.86 16.80 -16.99
N PRO A 63 -3.54 16.55 -16.90
CA PRO A 63 -2.76 16.00 -18.02
C PRO A 63 -3.14 14.55 -18.36
N PHE A 64 -3.89 13.84 -17.50
CA PHE A 64 -4.18 12.41 -17.67
C PHE A 64 -5.58 12.13 -18.25
N CYS A 65 -6.36 13.19 -18.50
CA CYS A 65 -7.70 13.07 -19.07
C CYS A 65 -7.67 12.88 -20.59
N ALA A 66 -8.45 11.90 -21.09
CA ALA A 66 -8.72 11.67 -22.51
C ALA A 66 -7.45 11.72 -23.38
N ASP A 67 -7.54 12.34 -24.57
CA ASP A 67 -6.41 12.41 -25.53
C ASP A 67 -5.25 13.26 -25.02
N ARG A 68 -5.48 14.14 -24.04
CA ARG A 68 -4.43 15.02 -23.49
C ARG A 68 -3.26 14.21 -22.93
N VAL A 69 -3.52 13.02 -22.37
CA VAL A 69 -2.46 12.13 -21.87
C VAL A 69 -1.48 11.74 -22.96
N LEU A 70 -1.94 11.60 -24.21
CA LEU A 70 -1.10 11.26 -25.36
C LEU A 70 -0.37 12.48 -25.93
N ASP A 71 -0.90 13.68 -25.70
CA ASP A 71 -0.32 14.93 -26.22
C ASP A 71 0.75 15.52 -25.29
N VAL A 72 0.52 15.51 -23.97
CA VAL A 72 1.32 16.32 -23.03
C VAL A 72 2.30 15.53 -22.18
N THR A 73 2.16 14.21 -22.11
CA THR A 73 3.06 13.37 -21.30
C THR A 73 4.32 13.01 -22.08
N PRO A 74 5.46 12.71 -21.45
CA PRO A 74 6.66 12.29 -22.17
C PRO A 74 6.51 10.91 -22.83
N CYS A 75 7.48 10.54 -23.66
CA CYS A 75 7.64 9.19 -24.22
C CYS A 75 8.91 8.54 -23.67
N PHE A 76 8.88 7.23 -23.48
CA PHE A 76 10.07 6.42 -23.25
C PHE A 76 10.96 6.43 -24.50
N PRO A 77 12.27 6.20 -24.33
CA PRO A 77 13.15 5.96 -25.46
C PRO A 77 12.79 4.62 -26.15
N ALA A 78 13.03 4.56 -27.46
CA ALA A 78 12.56 3.46 -28.31
C ALA A 78 13.24 2.11 -28.01
N ASP A 79 14.41 2.13 -27.37
CA ASP A 79 15.12 0.95 -26.89
C ASP A 79 14.48 0.33 -25.63
N LEU A 80 13.73 1.13 -24.86
CA LEU A 80 12.95 0.65 -23.72
C LEU A 80 11.53 0.28 -24.14
N ILE A 81 10.79 1.23 -24.72
CA ILE A 81 9.42 1.06 -25.21
C ILE A 81 9.34 1.67 -26.62
N PRO A 82 9.38 0.85 -27.69
CA PRO A 82 9.41 1.32 -29.08
C PRO A 82 8.24 2.24 -29.45
N GLU A 83 7.05 1.97 -28.92
CA GLU A 83 5.85 2.77 -29.12
C GLU A 83 5.83 4.09 -28.31
N GLY A 84 6.86 4.35 -27.51
CA GLY A 84 7.01 5.55 -26.69
C GLY A 84 6.12 5.57 -25.44
N ARG A 85 4.88 5.10 -25.53
CA ARG A 85 3.96 4.92 -24.38
C ARG A 85 3.23 3.61 -24.54
N MET A 86 3.18 2.80 -23.49
CA MET A 86 2.36 1.60 -23.51
C MET A 86 0.90 2.00 -23.34
N GLN A 87 0.01 1.36 -24.11
CA GLN A 87 -1.42 1.60 -24.06
C GLN A 87 -2.17 0.27 -23.96
N LYS A 88 -3.24 0.25 -23.18
CA LYS A 88 -4.15 -0.90 -23.08
C LYS A 88 -5.55 -0.38 -22.78
N ASP A 89 -6.47 -0.62 -23.71
CA ASP A 89 -7.82 -0.02 -23.68
C ASP A 89 -7.70 1.50 -23.52
N ASP A 90 -8.24 2.09 -22.44
CA ASP A 90 -8.13 3.51 -22.12
C ASP A 90 -7.05 3.84 -21.08
N MET A 91 -6.23 2.85 -20.69
CA MET A 91 -5.09 3.03 -19.79
C MET A 91 -3.81 3.32 -20.54
N VAL A 92 -2.96 4.18 -19.95
CA VAL A 92 -1.68 4.58 -20.54
C VAL A 92 -0.57 4.49 -19.48
N ILE A 93 0.58 3.95 -19.88
CA ILE A 93 1.84 4.01 -19.12
C ILE A 93 2.84 4.88 -19.88
N PHE A 94 3.38 5.88 -19.21
CA PHE A 94 4.33 6.85 -19.74
C PHE A 94 5.39 7.22 -18.69
N PRO A 95 6.55 7.77 -19.07
CA PRO A 95 7.57 8.19 -18.12
C PRO A 95 7.06 9.25 -17.16
N ASN A 96 7.51 9.20 -15.91
CA ASN A 96 7.22 10.26 -14.96
C ASN A 96 8.08 11.49 -15.27
N ILE A 97 7.47 12.68 -15.37
CA ILE A 97 8.19 13.94 -15.61
C ILE A 97 9.12 14.35 -14.45
N ALA A 98 8.79 13.91 -13.24
CA ALA A 98 9.62 14.05 -12.05
C ALA A 98 10.02 12.63 -11.58
N PRO A 99 10.96 11.99 -12.28
CA PRO A 99 11.27 10.58 -12.03
C PRO A 99 11.95 10.39 -10.67
N TYR A 100 11.51 9.36 -9.95
CA TYR A 100 12.15 8.95 -8.69
C TYR A 100 13.39 8.07 -8.92
N ASP A 101 13.53 7.52 -10.12
CA ASP A 101 14.63 6.67 -10.55
C ASP A 101 14.75 6.71 -12.08
N SER A 102 15.83 6.14 -12.60
CA SER A 102 16.14 5.91 -14.01
C SER A 102 14.98 5.35 -14.84
N ILE A 103 14.20 4.40 -14.30
CA ILE A 103 12.97 3.89 -14.92
C ILE A 103 11.78 4.24 -14.03
N GLY A 104 11.40 5.52 -14.04
CA GLY A 104 10.20 6.02 -13.39
C GLY A 104 9.05 6.24 -14.36
N ALA A 105 7.87 5.70 -14.06
CA ALA A 105 6.69 5.77 -14.90
C ALA A 105 5.40 5.99 -14.10
N VAL A 106 4.36 6.41 -14.81
CA VAL A 106 3.00 6.59 -14.29
C VAL A 106 2.08 5.70 -15.10
N ALA A 107 1.20 4.95 -14.42
CA ALA A 107 0.15 4.15 -15.04
C ALA A 107 -1.23 4.70 -14.69
N THR A 108 -2.06 5.07 -15.66
CA THR A 108 -3.43 5.53 -15.38
C THR A 108 -4.37 4.35 -15.13
N PHE A 109 -5.43 4.57 -14.34
CA PHE A 109 -6.53 3.61 -14.16
C PHE A 109 -7.57 3.63 -15.30
N GLY A 110 -7.33 4.39 -16.36
CA GLY A 110 -8.25 4.64 -17.47
C GLY A 110 -8.47 6.13 -17.70
N SER A 111 -9.47 6.46 -18.49
CA SER A 111 -9.85 7.82 -18.92
C SER A 111 -10.64 8.61 -17.86
N ARG A 112 -11.24 7.92 -16.88
CA ARG A 112 -12.11 8.53 -15.88
C ARG A 112 -11.31 9.37 -14.87
N HIS A 113 -11.54 10.69 -14.91
CA HIS A 113 -10.85 11.69 -14.07
C HIS A 113 -10.98 11.46 -12.56
N PHE A 114 -12.12 10.96 -12.09
CA PHE A 114 -12.32 10.69 -10.67
C PHE A 114 -13.10 9.40 -10.45
N ILE A 115 -12.53 8.51 -9.64
CA ILE A 115 -13.15 7.28 -9.18
C ILE A 115 -13.19 7.35 -7.64
N PRO A 116 -14.38 7.49 -7.02
CA PRO A 116 -14.51 7.39 -5.57
C PRO A 116 -13.96 6.07 -5.04
N MET A 117 -13.38 6.06 -3.84
CA MET A 117 -12.84 4.84 -3.22
C MET A 117 -13.87 3.69 -3.17
N THR A 118 -15.16 4.01 -2.98
CA THR A 118 -16.26 3.05 -2.95
C THR A 118 -16.74 2.57 -4.32
N ALA A 119 -16.20 3.14 -5.41
CA ALA A 119 -16.51 2.78 -6.79
C ALA A 119 -15.35 2.01 -7.47
N PHE A 120 -14.25 1.74 -6.75
CA PHE A 120 -13.22 0.84 -7.26
C PHE A 120 -13.69 -0.60 -7.19
N GLU A 121 -14.05 -1.12 -8.36
CA GLU A 121 -14.27 -2.55 -8.54
C GLU A 121 -12.96 -3.36 -8.65
N PRO A 122 -12.97 -4.66 -8.28
CA PRO A 122 -11.80 -5.55 -8.44
C PRO A 122 -11.21 -5.54 -9.85
N GLY A 123 -12.04 -5.35 -10.88
CA GLY A 123 -11.61 -5.27 -12.28
C GLY A 123 -10.67 -4.10 -12.57
N HIS A 124 -10.89 -2.94 -11.94
CA HIS A 124 -9.99 -1.79 -12.08
C HIS A 124 -8.60 -2.11 -11.51
N MET A 125 -8.55 -2.69 -10.31
CA MET A 125 -7.30 -3.06 -9.64
C MET A 125 -6.55 -4.14 -10.42
N ALA A 126 -7.25 -5.17 -10.89
CA ALA A 126 -6.66 -6.25 -11.68
C ALA A 126 -6.09 -5.74 -13.01
N SER A 127 -6.82 -4.84 -13.69
CA SER A 127 -6.40 -4.27 -14.97
C SER A 127 -5.17 -3.38 -14.81
N ALA A 128 -5.19 -2.44 -13.85
CA ALA A 128 -4.09 -1.51 -13.62
C ALA A 128 -2.82 -2.23 -13.12
N PHE A 129 -2.93 -3.14 -12.16
CA PHE A 129 -1.77 -3.91 -11.68
C PHE A 129 -1.28 -4.95 -12.71
N GLY A 130 -2.17 -5.51 -13.52
CA GLY A 130 -1.79 -6.38 -14.64
C GLY A 130 -1.00 -5.60 -15.68
N PHE A 131 -1.46 -4.39 -16.01
CA PHE A 131 -0.80 -3.53 -16.99
C PHE A 131 0.58 -3.05 -16.50
N ALA A 132 0.71 -2.69 -15.22
CA ALA A 132 2.01 -2.40 -14.60
C ALA A 132 2.97 -3.61 -14.63
N GLN A 133 2.46 -4.83 -14.40
CA GLN A 133 3.27 -6.04 -14.54
C GLN A 133 3.74 -6.27 -15.96
N ASP A 134 2.91 -6.01 -16.96
CA ASP A 134 3.29 -6.15 -18.36
C ASP A 134 4.38 -5.13 -18.75
N PHE A 135 4.31 -3.91 -18.21
CA PHE A 135 5.40 -2.93 -18.31
C PHE A 135 6.70 -3.45 -17.70
N PHE A 136 6.67 -4.01 -16.48
CA PHE A 136 7.89 -4.54 -15.87
C PHE A 136 8.49 -5.73 -16.63
N LYS A 137 7.66 -6.63 -17.17
CA LYS A 137 8.16 -7.72 -18.04
C LYS A 137 8.84 -7.17 -19.29
N ARG A 138 8.32 -6.07 -19.84
CA ARG A 138 8.93 -5.39 -20.99
C ARG A 138 10.31 -4.82 -20.62
N VAL A 139 10.40 -4.13 -19.48
CA VAL A 139 11.68 -3.63 -18.93
C VAL A 139 12.66 -4.77 -18.65
N GLU A 140 12.22 -5.89 -18.08
CA GLU A 140 13.07 -7.06 -17.82
C GLU A 140 13.58 -7.68 -19.14
N SER A 141 12.74 -7.74 -20.17
CA SER A 141 13.10 -8.31 -21.47
C SER A 141 14.18 -7.54 -22.22
N THR A 142 14.41 -6.26 -21.90
CA THR A 142 15.50 -5.48 -22.50
C THR A 142 16.85 -5.76 -21.84
N GLY A 143 16.87 -6.45 -20.68
CA GLY A 143 18.07 -6.66 -19.89
C GLY A 143 18.59 -5.39 -19.21
N HIS A 144 17.72 -4.39 -19.01
CA HIS A 144 18.12 -3.12 -18.41
C HIS A 144 18.71 -3.32 -17.00
N PRO A 145 19.85 -2.68 -16.65
CA PRO A 145 20.53 -2.89 -15.36
C PRO A 145 19.67 -2.58 -14.14
N GLU A 146 18.71 -1.67 -14.30
CA GLU A 146 17.77 -1.25 -13.25
C GLU A 146 16.59 -2.22 -13.05
N SER A 147 16.50 -3.26 -13.87
CA SER A 147 15.43 -4.27 -13.80
C SER A 147 15.69 -5.30 -12.70
N VAL A 148 15.77 -4.86 -11.44
CA VAL A 148 16.00 -5.73 -10.27
C VAL A 148 14.82 -5.69 -9.30
N TYR A 149 14.45 -4.49 -8.85
CA TYR A 149 13.32 -4.26 -7.95
C TYR A 149 12.26 -3.46 -8.68
N HIS A 150 11.11 -4.07 -8.87
CA HIS A 150 9.96 -3.47 -9.52
C HIS A 150 8.92 -3.08 -8.48
N ILE A 151 8.56 -1.80 -8.44
CA ILE A 151 7.81 -1.18 -7.35
C ILE A 151 6.57 -0.50 -7.91
N ILE A 152 5.44 -0.78 -7.27
CA ILE A 152 4.16 -0.10 -7.51
C ILE A 152 3.77 0.64 -6.24
N ASN A 153 3.58 1.95 -6.36
CA ASN A 153 3.07 2.83 -5.33
C ASN A 153 1.74 3.44 -5.78
N TRP A 154 0.89 3.77 -4.83
CA TRP A 154 -0.38 4.45 -5.11
C TRP A 154 -0.72 5.45 -4.02
N ASN A 155 -0.78 6.72 -4.39
CA ASN A 155 -1.33 7.79 -3.57
C ASN A 155 -2.73 8.09 -4.08
N TYR A 156 -3.76 7.73 -3.32
CA TYR A 156 -5.14 8.05 -3.68
C TYR A 156 -5.55 9.41 -3.11
N MET A 157 -5.76 10.39 -3.99
CA MET A 157 -6.20 11.76 -3.67
C MET A 157 -5.19 12.60 -2.86
N PRO A 158 -5.36 13.94 -2.80
CA PRO A 158 -4.42 14.83 -2.10
C PRO A 158 -4.13 14.47 -0.63
N PRO A 159 -5.10 13.98 0.17
CA PRO A 159 -4.81 13.55 1.55
C PRO A 159 -3.81 12.39 1.67
N ALA A 160 -3.61 11.60 0.61
CA ALA A 160 -2.58 10.56 0.55
C ALA A 160 -1.30 11.03 -0.17
N GLY A 161 -1.17 12.33 -0.45
CA GLY A 161 -0.01 12.90 -1.15
C GLY A 161 -0.07 12.77 -2.67
N SER A 162 -1.26 12.59 -3.27
CA SER A 162 -1.40 12.68 -4.73
C SER A 162 -1.41 14.14 -5.18
N SER A 163 -0.64 14.48 -6.22
CA SER A 163 -0.68 15.79 -6.86
C SER A 163 -1.86 15.96 -7.83
N LEU A 164 -2.50 14.87 -8.23
CA LEU A 164 -3.60 14.85 -9.19
C LEU A 164 -4.80 14.06 -8.64
N ILE A 165 -5.99 14.47 -9.06
CA ILE A 165 -7.24 13.75 -8.78
C ILE A 165 -7.33 12.46 -9.61
N HIS A 166 -6.83 12.50 -10.85
CA HIS A 166 -6.87 11.38 -11.78
C HIS A 166 -6.18 10.15 -11.19
N PRO A 167 -6.88 9.01 -11.07
CA PRO A 167 -6.33 7.82 -10.44
C PRO A 167 -5.19 7.24 -11.26
N HIS A 168 -4.01 7.12 -10.65
CA HIS A 168 -2.81 6.62 -11.29
C HIS A 168 -1.89 5.90 -10.29
N LEU A 169 -1.04 5.03 -10.81
CA LEU A 169 0.00 4.32 -10.08
C LEU A 169 1.38 4.94 -10.34
N GLN A 170 2.13 5.08 -9.26
CA GLN A 170 3.58 5.21 -9.15
C GLN A 170 4.33 3.94 -9.58
N VAL A 171 4.79 3.74 -10.82
CA VAL A 171 5.49 2.47 -11.17
C VAL A 171 6.94 2.72 -11.56
N PHE A 172 7.89 1.99 -10.96
CA PHE A 172 9.30 2.14 -11.32
C PHE A 172 10.11 0.88 -11.12
N SER A 173 11.22 0.78 -11.84
CA SER A 173 12.22 -0.28 -11.69
C SER A 173 13.54 0.33 -11.22
N THR A 174 14.20 -0.33 -10.28
CA THR A 174 15.46 0.13 -9.72
C THR A 174 16.37 -1.04 -9.36
N SER A 175 17.68 -0.85 -9.52
CA SER A 175 18.74 -1.70 -8.98
C SER A 175 18.98 -1.46 -7.48
N SER A 176 18.43 -0.37 -6.93
CA SER A 176 18.68 0.09 -5.57
C SER A 176 17.43 -0.05 -4.69
N ALA A 177 17.38 -1.12 -3.89
CA ALA A 177 16.23 -1.37 -3.00
C ALA A 177 16.01 -0.21 -2.00
N PRO A 178 14.78 0.34 -1.90
CA PRO A 178 14.46 1.35 -0.91
C PRO A 178 14.69 0.86 0.53
N ASN A 179 14.96 1.80 1.45
CA ASN A 179 15.39 1.49 2.82
C ASN A 179 14.52 0.45 3.55
N LEU A 180 13.19 0.58 3.47
CA LEU A 180 12.29 -0.37 4.12
C LEU A 180 12.35 -1.76 3.44
N MET A 181 12.27 -1.80 2.11
CA MET A 181 12.35 -3.04 1.33
C MET A 181 13.66 -3.76 1.61
N ARG A 182 14.80 -3.06 1.57
CA ARG A 182 16.12 -3.63 1.87
C ARG A 182 16.16 -4.28 3.26
N GLN A 183 15.66 -3.58 4.28
CA GLN A 183 15.59 -4.12 5.64
C GLN A 183 14.67 -5.36 5.74
N GLU A 184 13.54 -5.36 5.04
CA GLU A 184 12.62 -6.50 5.02
C GLU A 184 13.23 -7.71 4.29
N LEU A 185 13.94 -7.49 3.19
CA LEU A 185 14.66 -8.54 2.45
C LEU A 185 15.77 -9.17 3.30
N GLU A 186 16.63 -8.35 3.90
CA GLU A 186 17.70 -8.79 4.79
C GLU A 186 17.14 -9.56 6.00
N ALA A 187 16.11 -9.03 6.65
CA ALA A 187 15.47 -9.68 7.79
C ALA A 187 14.77 -10.98 7.41
N SER A 188 14.12 -11.03 6.24
CA SER A 188 13.46 -12.25 5.75
C SER A 188 14.47 -13.34 5.43
N LYS A 189 15.61 -12.98 4.83
CA LYS A 189 16.73 -13.89 4.59
C LYS A 189 17.29 -14.45 5.91
N ASN A 190 17.59 -13.58 6.87
CA ASN A 190 18.08 -14.00 8.19
C ASN A 190 17.08 -14.90 8.92
N TYR A 191 15.78 -14.63 8.77
CA TYR A 191 14.73 -15.48 9.33
C TYR A 191 14.75 -16.87 8.68
N GLN A 192 14.79 -16.95 7.35
CA GLN A 192 14.86 -18.21 6.62
C GLN A 192 16.13 -19.00 7.00
N ASP A 193 17.29 -18.34 7.05
CA ASP A 193 18.57 -18.98 7.37
C ASP A 193 18.62 -19.51 8.82
N SER A 194 17.94 -18.85 9.77
CA SER A 194 17.93 -19.25 11.19
C SER A 194 16.78 -20.20 11.59
N ARG A 195 15.64 -20.16 10.88
CA ARG A 195 14.43 -20.94 11.22
C ARG A 195 14.15 -22.08 10.24
N GLY A 196 14.63 -21.98 9.00
CA GLY A 196 14.29 -22.89 7.92
C GLY A 196 12.88 -22.70 7.34
N SER A 197 12.16 -21.64 7.73
CA SER A 197 10.78 -21.36 7.31
C SER A 197 10.60 -19.94 6.77
N ASN A 198 9.54 -19.74 5.96
CA ASN A 198 9.20 -18.42 5.45
C ASN A 198 8.51 -17.58 6.54
N PHE A 199 9.09 -16.42 6.85
CA PHE A 199 8.57 -15.52 7.88
C PHE A 199 7.09 -15.17 7.70
N TRP A 200 6.66 -14.90 6.47
CA TRP A 200 5.32 -14.40 6.21
C TRP A 200 4.25 -15.49 6.35
N GLU A 201 4.58 -16.74 6.01
CA GLU A 201 3.71 -17.88 6.28
C GLU A 201 3.56 -18.11 7.79
N ASP A 202 4.68 -18.08 8.52
CA ASP A 202 4.67 -18.19 9.98
C ASP A 202 3.92 -17.03 10.66
N LEU A 203 3.95 -15.83 10.07
CA LEU A 203 3.18 -14.68 10.53
C LEU A 203 1.69 -14.93 10.37
N VAL A 204 1.25 -15.37 9.18
CA VAL A 204 -0.15 -15.69 8.90
C VAL A 204 -0.68 -16.75 9.86
N ASP A 205 0.06 -17.82 10.08
CA ASP A 205 -0.36 -18.89 10.97
C ASP A 205 -0.39 -18.46 12.45
N ALA A 206 0.58 -17.65 12.88
CA ALA A 206 0.57 -17.06 14.21
C ALA A 206 -0.62 -16.10 14.42
N GLU A 207 -0.95 -15.28 13.42
CA GLU A 207 -2.07 -14.35 13.49
C GLU A 207 -3.42 -15.09 13.49
N LYS A 208 -3.59 -16.10 12.63
CA LYS A 208 -4.76 -16.99 12.62
C LYS A 208 -4.94 -17.70 13.96
N LYS A 209 -3.87 -18.27 14.51
CA LYS A 209 -3.91 -18.99 15.79
C LYS A 209 -4.26 -18.05 16.96
N SER A 210 -3.76 -16.81 16.92
CA SER A 210 -4.07 -15.83 17.97
C SER A 210 -5.48 -15.25 17.86
N ASN A 211 -5.99 -15.13 16.63
CA ASN A 211 -7.26 -14.49 16.25
C ASN A 211 -7.47 -13.08 16.84
N LYS A 212 -6.38 -12.35 17.15
CA LYS A 212 -6.44 -11.00 17.74
C LYS A 212 -6.44 -9.89 16.70
N ARG A 213 -5.73 -10.09 15.59
CA ARG A 213 -5.54 -9.10 14.52
C ARG A 213 -5.87 -9.64 13.13
N TYR A 214 -6.16 -10.92 13.04
CA TYR A 214 -6.53 -11.56 11.78
C TYR A 214 -7.95 -11.15 11.40
N LEU A 215 -8.11 -10.60 10.20
CA LEU A 215 -9.39 -10.10 9.69
C LEU A 215 -10.09 -11.13 8.79
N GLY A 216 -9.33 -11.92 8.03
CA GLY A 216 -9.89 -12.96 7.18
C GLY A 216 -9.04 -13.30 5.96
N LYS A 217 -9.64 -14.04 5.04
CA LYS A 217 -9.03 -14.48 3.79
C LYS A 217 -9.97 -14.17 2.63
N ILE A 218 -9.43 -13.66 1.53
CA ILE A 218 -10.12 -13.51 0.25
C ILE A 218 -9.22 -14.13 -0.82
N GLY A 219 -9.69 -15.16 -1.51
CA GLY A 219 -8.89 -15.88 -2.50
C GLY A 219 -7.57 -16.41 -1.91
N ARG A 220 -6.43 -15.94 -2.42
CA ARG A 220 -5.08 -16.31 -1.94
C ARG A 220 -4.49 -15.33 -0.92
N THR A 221 -5.30 -14.39 -0.46
CA THR A 221 -4.82 -13.22 0.27
C THR A 221 -5.35 -13.23 1.70
N HIS A 222 -4.44 -13.01 2.64
CA HIS A 222 -4.72 -12.94 4.06
C HIS A 222 -4.69 -11.49 4.54
N TRP A 223 -5.69 -11.12 5.34
CA TRP A 223 -5.89 -9.77 5.85
C TRP A 223 -5.69 -9.75 7.35
N MET A 224 -4.88 -8.80 7.82
CA MET A 224 -4.61 -8.60 9.26
C MET A 224 -4.18 -7.16 9.55
N THR A 225 -4.36 -6.73 10.79
CA THR A 225 -3.79 -5.47 11.28
C THR A 225 -2.35 -5.69 11.74
N ALA A 226 -1.48 -4.69 11.52
CA ALA A 226 -0.07 -4.76 11.92
C ALA A 226 0.08 -5.04 13.42
N PHE A 227 0.98 -5.96 13.80
CA PHE A 227 1.38 -6.04 15.20
C PHE A 227 2.10 -4.76 15.63
N ALA A 228 3.11 -4.31 14.88
CA ALA A 228 3.85 -3.06 15.11
C ALA A 228 3.61 -2.07 13.93
N PRO A 229 2.55 -1.25 13.97
CA PRO A 229 2.22 -0.31 12.89
C PRO A 229 3.23 0.86 12.81
N MET A 230 3.42 1.39 11.61
CA MET A 230 4.28 2.57 11.35
C MET A 230 3.50 3.89 11.28
N GLY A 231 2.17 3.84 11.17
CA GLY A 231 1.31 5.02 11.03
C GLY A 231 0.29 5.14 12.15
N VAL A 232 -0.21 6.36 12.37
CA VAL A 232 -1.13 6.72 13.45
C VAL A 232 -2.49 6.01 13.32
N ALA A 233 -2.99 5.81 12.11
CA ALA A 233 -4.25 5.11 11.83
C ALA A 233 -4.12 3.58 11.74
N GLY A 234 -2.94 3.03 12.08
CA GLY A 234 -2.61 1.65 11.81
C GLY A 234 -2.22 1.41 10.35
N ALA A 235 -1.59 0.27 10.09
CA ALA A 235 -1.35 -0.23 8.73
C ALA A 235 -2.07 -1.57 8.61
N CYS A 236 -2.83 -1.75 7.53
CA CYS A 236 -3.31 -3.06 7.15
C CYS A 236 -2.23 -3.72 6.29
N TRP A 237 -1.87 -4.93 6.66
CA TRP A 237 -0.92 -5.72 5.89
C TRP A 237 -1.70 -6.70 5.05
N LEU A 238 -1.40 -6.67 3.75
CA LEU A 238 -1.82 -7.68 2.82
C LEU A 238 -0.68 -8.67 2.70
N PHE A 239 -0.96 -9.95 2.94
CA PHE A 239 -0.04 -10.99 2.52
C PHE A 239 -0.68 -11.87 1.46
N TRP A 240 -0.05 -11.91 0.30
CA TRP A 240 -0.39 -12.82 -0.77
C TRP A 240 0.50 -14.06 -0.69
N LYS A 241 -0.09 -15.23 -0.47
CA LYS A 241 0.62 -16.49 -0.64
C LYS A 241 0.90 -16.71 -2.13
N MET A 242 2.08 -16.31 -2.59
CA MET A 242 2.58 -16.59 -3.94
C MET A 242 3.45 -17.85 -3.91
N SER A 243 3.01 -18.91 -4.57
CA SER A 243 3.84 -20.06 -4.87
C SER A 243 4.59 -19.82 -6.19
N GLY A 244 5.91 -19.64 -6.14
CA GLY A 244 6.78 -19.89 -7.29
C GLY A 244 7.04 -18.76 -8.30
N VAL A 245 7.00 -17.48 -7.94
CA VAL A 245 7.43 -16.39 -8.85
C VAL A 245 8.26 -15.35 -8.08
N ARG A 246 9.27 -14.77 -8.74
CA ARG A 246 10.25 -13.73 -8.31
C ARG A 246 9.70 -12.45 -7.66
N TRP A 247 8.42 -12.41 -7.32
CA TRP A 247 7.74 -11.22 -6.81
C TRP A 247 7.27 -11.50 -5.39
N ILE A 248 7.92 -10.88 -4.39
CA ILE A 248 7.35 -10.78 -3.05
C ILE A 248 6.68 -9.41 -2.99
N SER A 249 5.37 -9.35 -3.22
CA SER A 249 4.61 -8.15 -2.88
C SER A 249 4.00 -8.29 -1.49
N ALA A 250 4.75 -7.85 -0.47
CA ALA A 250 4.13 -7.42 0.77
C ALA A 250 3.44 -6.07 0.49
N GLY A 251 2.22 -6.11 -0.03
CA GLY A 251 1.42 -4.92 -0.24
C GLY A 251 1.05 -4.31 1.11
N ARG A 252 1.49 -3.08 1.38
CA ARG A 252 1.01 -2.29 2.51
C ARG A 252 -0.05 -1.32 2.00
N ILE A 253 -1.25 -1.42 2.53
CA ILE A 253 -2.29 -0.42 2.28
C ILE A 253 -2.36 0.44 3.55
N PHE A 254 -1.97 1.71 3.42
CA PHE A 254 -2.19 2.71 4.46
C PHE A 254 -3.62 3.22 4.31
N TRP A 255 -4.45 2.96 5.32
CA TRP A 255 -5.86 3.34 5.30
C TRP A 255 -6.06 4.56 6.21
N THR A 256 -6.59 5.64 5.63
CA THR A 256 -6.72 6.97 6.24
C THR A 256 -8.18 7.32 6.53
N SER A 257 -9.03 6.36 6.88
CA SER A 257 -10.42 6.60 7.29
C SER A 257 -10.89 5.52 8.28
N PRO A 258 -12.03 5.67 8.97
CA PRO A 258 -12.54 4.65 9.88
C PRO A 258 -13.40 3.60 9.15
N PRO A 259 -13.26 2.30 9.45
CA PRO A 259 -14.11 1.27 8.86
C PRO A 259 -15.50 1.33 9.51
N VAL A 260 -16.51 1.72 8.75
CA VAL A 260 -17.90 1.36 9.08
C VAL A 260 -18.11 -0.09 8.62
N LEU A 261 -17.59 -1.03 9.39
CA LEU A 261 -18.01 -2.43 9.33
C LEU A 261 -19.15 -2.61 10.32
N GLN A 262 -20.33 -2.10 9.97
CA GLN A 262 -21.55 -2.43 10.67
C GLN A 262 -21.95 -3.84 10.21
N LYS A 263 -21.51 -4.86 10.95
CA LYS A 263 -22.07 -6.21 10.83
C LYS A 263 -23.53 -6.12 11.28
N SER A 264 -24.47 -6.09 10.35
CA SER A 264 -25.85 -6.49 10.61
C SER A 264 -25.83 -7.98 10.95
N LEU A 265 -25.97 -8.30 12.23
CA LEU A 265 -26.30 -9.66 12.64
C LEU A 265 -27.77 -9.93 12.25
N PRO A 266 -28.08 -11.09 11.64
CA PRO A 266 -29.47 -11.49 11.45
C PRO A 266 -30.10 -11.77 12.82
N ASN A 267 -31.21 -11.11 13.12
CA ASN A 267 -32.06 -11.45 14.25
C ASN A 267 -32.68 -12.84 14.00
N THR A 268 -32.09 -13.88 14.59
CA THR A 268 -32.71 -15.19 14.76
C THR A 268 -33.38 -15.27 16.13
N THR A 269 -34.69 -15.01 16.12
CA THR A 269 -35.78 -15.73 16.82
C THR A 269 -35.63 -16.19 18.28
N ARG A 270 -36.49 -15.65 19.14
CA ARG A 270 -37.65 -16.38 19.72
C ARG A 270 -38.70 -15.41 20.22
#